data_AF-A0A8H6TXV9-F1
#
_entry.id   AF-A0A8H6TXV9-F1
#
_cell.length_a   1.000
_cell.length_b   1.000
_cell.length_c   1.000
_cell.angle_alpha   90.00
_cell.angle_beta   90.00
_cell.angle_gamma   90.00
#
_symmetry.space_group_name_H-M   'P 1'
#
loop_
_entity.id
_entity.type
_entity.pdbx_description
1 polymer ?
#
loop_
_entity_poly.entity_id
_entity_poly.type
_entity_poly.pdbx_seq_one_letter_code
_entity_poly.pdbx_strand_id
1 'polypeptide(L)'
;MSSPFVYVPEANGSMNYPYGQNPYHISHPYFATTPTGPNTPFLPPATLYPTSPFPTHAELAGHTGTPNGAFNPNSVLWPDDSHTYESPYAASWGNGGQPYARQRTQSWTGPAQQPHGSPFLAPAQAPAFLHANSYTGHGHRRSNSHGASSLPPWVQPQPGYPASAYPAFQQPAYPQQIHPFLNGEAPSPDFHFDMAAPFLPLRRVPNNPAHSMPIPTPELQIPAFHPPRTALRILHPQLPFWPVDLTPPPPPTPAHAAAGPPPLSLGDILVALHKSLHTRISHADWATLDPAAEQAVTRAFAARCHNEAAKSGAPMHAMSDVEHAVRSQGVKRVDFLLGRTVLRGLVKHPGDPEGVVRLVTA
;
A
#
# COMPACT_ATOMS: atom_id res chain seq x y z
N MET A 1 -9.69 51.39 5.20
CA MET A 1 -8.28 51.29 5.61
C MET A 1 -8.16 50.10 6.55
N SER A 2 -7.74 48.96 6.02
CA SER A 2 -7.68 47.66 6.70
C SER A 2 -6.40 47.54 7.53
N SER A 3 -6.55 47.17 8.80
CA SER A 3 -5.45 46.87 9.73
C SER A 3 -4.67 45.62 9.29
N PRO A 4 -3.33 45.60 9.39
CA PRO A 4 -2.54 44.39 9.17
C PRO A 4 -2.57 43.53 10.43
N PHE A 5 -3.03 42.29 10.32
CA PHE A 5 -2.84 41.29 11.37
C PHE A 5 -1.36 40.91 11.42
N VAL A 6 -0.67 41.36 12.47
CA VAL A 6 0.68 40.93 12.82
C VAL A 6 0.56 39.63 13.61
N TYR A 7 1.07 38.54 13.05
CA TYR A 7 1.17 37.25 13.74
C TYR A 7 2.37 37.29 14.71
N VAL A 8 2.11 37.02 15.99
CA VAL A 8 3.13 36.85 17.03
C VAL A 8 3.30 35.35 17.26
N PRO A 9 4.49 34.76 17.01
CA PRO A 9 4.73 33.36 17.31
C PRO A 9 4.79 33.16 18.83
N GLU A 10 4.06 32.17 19.35
CA GLU A 10 4.13 31.77 20.75
C GLU A 10 5.56 31.35 21.12
N ALA A 11 6.10 32.01 22.14
CA ALA A 11 7.39 31.68 22.71
C ALA A 11 7.33 30.30 23.38
N ASN A 12 8.29 29.45 23.04
CA ASN A 12 8.52 28.13 23.63
C ASN A 12 8.52 28.19 25.17
N GLY A 13 7.42 27.76 25.78
CA GLY A 13 7.37 27.40 27.20
C GLY A 13 8.02 26.05 27.40
N SER A 14 9.26 26.05 27.89
CA SER A 14 9.98 24.86 28.34
C SER A 14 9.30 24.24 29.56
N MET A 15 8.48 23.20 29.35
CA MET A 15 8.02 22.34 30.44
C MET A 15 8.97 21.16 30.65
N ASN A 16 9.66 21.22 31.77
CA ASN A 16 10.56 20.22 32.31
C ASN A 16 9.72 19.13 33.01
N TYR A 17 9.78 17.88 32.55
CA TYR A 17 9.23 16.72 33.26
C TYR A 17 10.35 15.72 33.60
N PRO A 18 10.41 15.23 34.85
CA PRO A 18 11.44 14.29 35.28
C PRO A 18 11.09 12.84 34.89
N TYR A 19 12.17 12.08 34.69
CA TYR A 19 12.25 10.66 34.35
C TYR A 19 11.36 9.71 35.17
N GLY A 20 10.86 8.66 34.50
CA GLY A 20 10.61 7.36 35.15
C GLY A 20 9.64 6.41 34.43
N GLN A 21 10.21 5.35 33.83
CA GLN A 21 9.66 3.99 33.62
C GLN A 21 9.13 3.53 32.24
N ASN A 22 9.76 2.43 31.78
CA ASN A 22 9.37 1.32 30.88
C ASN A 22 9.09 1.55 29.38
N PRO A 23 9.88 0.94 28.46
CA PRO A 23 9.72 1.12 27.02
C PRO A 23 9.25 -0.16 26.29
N TYR A 24 8.10 -0.76 26.61
CA TYR A 24 7.46 -1.73 25.69
C TYR A 24 5.93 -1.75 25.86
N HIS A 25 5.27 -0.74 25.30
CA HIS A 25 3.86 -0.86 24.93
C HIS A 25 3.65 -0.05 23.64
N ILE A 26 3.55 -0.76 22.51
CA ILE A 26 3.11 -0.18 21.25
C ILE A 26 1.59 0.00 21.39
N SER A 27 1.17 1.20 21.79
CA SER A 27 -0.24 1.59 21.80
C SER A 27 -0.72 1.81 20.37
N HIS A 28 -1.71 1.02 19.96
CA HIS A 28 -2.47 1.23 18.73
C HIS A 28 -3.35 2.49 18.87
N PRO A 29 -3.39 3.41 17.89
CA PRO A 29 -4.12 4.67 18.03
C PRO A 29 -5.62 4.58 17.64
N TYR A 30 -6.29 3.45 17.88
CA TYR A 30 -7.69 3.24 17.44
C TYR A 30 -8.71 2.94 18.55
N PHE A 31 -8.37 3.15 19.83
CA PHE A 31 -9.40 3.17 20.87
C PHE A 31 -9.89 4.60 21.12
N ALA A 32 -11.08 4.89 20.61
CA ALA A 32 -11.86 6.07 20.95
C ALA A 32 -12.38 5.94 22.40
N THR A 33 -11.65 6.51 23.35
CA THR A 33 -12.23 6.93 24.63
C THR A 33 -12.75 8.35 24.44
N THR A 34 -14.07 8.51 24.33
CA THR A 34 -14.73 9.82 24.30
C THR A 34 -14.47 10.57 25.60
N PRO A 35 -13.74 11.70 25.60
CA PRO A 35 -13.73 12.60 26.74
C PRO A 35 -15.05 13.38 26.73
N THR A 36 -15.77 13.31 27.84
CA THR A 36 -16.91 14.16 28.13
C THR A 36 -16.49 15.63 28.13
N GLY A 37 -16.99 16.41 27.17
CA GLY A 37 -17.13 17.87 27.25
C GLY A 37 -16.06 18.68 26.48
N PRO A 38 -16.46 19.53 25.51
CA PRO A 38 -15.55 20.46 24.85
C PRO A 38 -15.43 21.75 25.66
N ASN A 39 -14.33 21.92 26.39
CA ASN A 39 -13.87 23.25 26.83
C ASN A 39 -12.78 23.72 25.86
N THR A 40 -13.17 24.17 24.68
CA THR A 40 -12.25 24.87 23.76
C THR A 40 -12.43 26.38 23.97
N PRO A 41 -11.36 27.15 24.23
CA PRO A 41 -11.46 28.61 24.44
C PRO A 41 -11.87 29.41 23.18
N PHE A 42 -12.01 28.73 22.04
CA PHE A 42 -12.34 29.33 20.74
C PHE A 42 -13.83 29.20 20.36
N LEU A 43 -14.65 28.54 21.18
CA LEU A 43 -16.09 28.40 20.92
C LEU A 43 -16.87 29.05 22.06
N PRO A 44 -17.66 30.12 21.80
CA PRO A 44 -18.53 30.69 22.82
C PRO A 44 -19.59 29.65 23.24
N PRO A 45 -20.08 29.71 24.50
CA PRO A 45 -21.14 28.82 24.97
C PRO A 45 -22.32 28.78 24.00
N ALA A 46 -22.83 27.58 23.70
CA ALA A 46 -23.93 27.36 22.74
C ALA A 46 -25.23 28.10 23.09
N THR A 47 -25.34 28.64 24.31
CA THR A 47 -26.43 29.49 24.77
C THR A 47 -26.45 30.90 24.16
N LEU A 48 -25.40 31.30 23.43
CA LEU A 48 -25.30 32.62 22.80
C LEU A 48 -25.81 32.67 21.34
N TYR A 49 -26.18 31.54 20.75
CA TYR A 49 -26.78 31.53 19.42
C TYR A 49 -28.31 31.68 19.54
N PRO A 50 -28.92 32.68 18.89
CA PRO A 50 -30.37 32.80 18.85
C PRO A 50 -30.98 31.55 18.21
N THR A 51 -32.09 31.08 18.78
CA THR A 51 -32.87 29.95 18.27
C THR A 51 -33.16 30.17 16.78
N SER A 52 -32.70 29.25 15.95
CA SER A 52 -32.89 29.29 14.49
C SER A 52 -34.39 29.47 14.17
N PRO A 53 -34.76 30.31 13.18
CA PRO A 53 -36.15 30.54 12.79
C PRO A 53 -36.78 29.34 12.05
N PHE A 54 -36.04 28.24 11.87
CA PHE A 54 -36.59 27.04 11.27
C PHE A 54 -37.44 26.26 12.30
N PRO A 55 -38.71 25.97 11.99
CA PRO A 55 -39.59 25.20 12.86
C PRO A 55 -38.99 23.82 13.11
N THR A 56 -38.99 23.40 14.38
CA THR A 56 -38.55 22.06 14.75
C THR A 56 -39.55 21.04 14.20
N HIS A 57 -39.02 19.91 13.73
CA HIS A 57 -39.78 18.83 13.06
C HIS A 57 -40.91 18.20 13.90
N ALA A 58 -41.09 18.64 15.16
CA ALA A 58 -42.13 18.20 16.08
C ALA A 58 -43.50 18.83 15.81
N GLU A 59 -43.59 19.94 15.07
CA GLU A 59 -44.89 20.58 14.74
C GLU A 59 -45.57 19.99 13.49
N LEU A 60 -44.93 19.06 12.77
CA LEU A 60 -45.49 18.39 11.59
C LEU A 60 -46.20 17.05 11.89
N ALA A 61 -46.51 16.78 13.16
CA ALA A 61 -47.12 15.50 13.60
C ALA A 61 -48.67 15.49 13.57
N GLY A 62 -49.30 16.45 12.90
CA GLY A 62 -50.77 16.59 12.87
C GLY A 62 -51.51 15.95 11.69
N HIS A 63 -50.82 15.45 10.67
CA HIS A 63 -51.49 14.89 9.48
C HIS A 63 -51.75 13.39 9.64
N THR A 64 -52.95 13.09 10.13
CA THR A 64 -53.57 11.77 10.14
C THR A 64 -54.03 11.39 8.73
N GLY A 65 -53.27 10.50 8.09
CA GLY A 65 -53.62 9.92 6.79
C GLY A 65 -52.70 8.77 6.43
N THR A 66 -52.92 7.60 7.04
CA THR A 66 -52.37 6.29 6.65
C THR A 66 -53.17 5.75 5.44
N PRO A 67 -52.63 4.86 4.56
CA PRO A 67 -51.95 3.63 4.99
C PRO A 67 -50.75 3.11 4.16
N ASN A 68 -49.88 2.38 4.86
CA ASN A 68 -49.06 1.26 4.40
C ASN A 68 -48.31 1.38 3.08
N GLY A 69 -47.12 1.97 3.15
CA GLY A 69 -46.03 1.70 2.22
C GLY A 69 -44.72 1.67 2.99
N ALA A 70 -44.11 0.50 3.13
CA ALA A 70 -42.77 0.36 3.69
C ALA A 70 -41.79 1.15 2.80
N PHE A 71 -41.30 2.29 3.30
CA PHE A 71 -40.27 3.06 2.62
C PHE A 71 -38.95 2.28 2.69
N ASN A 72 -38.53 1.77 1.54
CA ASN A 72 -37.18 1.23 1.34
C ASN A 72 -36.25 2.40 0.97
N PRO A 73 -35.26 2.77 1.81
CA PRO A 73 -34.40 3.94 1.59
C PRO A 73 -33.43 3.82 0.40
N ASN A 74 -33.46 2.72 -0.36
CA ASN A 74 -32.64 2.49 -1.55
C ASN A 74 -33.41 2.53 -2.88
N SER A 75 -34.65 3.03 -2.91
CA SER A 75 -35.38 3.20 -4.17
C SER A 75 -35.11 4.59 -4.76
N VAL A 76 -34.23 4.64 -5.76
CA VAL A 76 -34.10 5.80 -6.65
C VAL A 76 -35.38 5.87 -7.50
N LEU A 77 -36.20 6.90 -7.29
CA LEU A 77 -37.29 7.23 -8.21
C LEU A 77 -36.67 7.63 -9.56
N TRP A 78 -36.81 6.75 -10.54
CA TRP A 78 -36.64 7.12 -11.94
C TRP A 78 -37.85 7.98 -12.36
N PRO A 79 -37.64 9.03 -13.19
CA PRO A 79 -38.73 9.86 -13.64
C PRO A 79 -39.72 9.04 -14.46
N ASP A 80 -41.00 9.29 -14.21
CA ASP A 80 -42.16 8.67 -14.82
C ASP A 80 -42.20 8.95 -16.34
N ASP A 81 -42.22 7.88 -17.15
CA ASP A 81 -42.28 7.89 -18.62
C ASP A 81 -43.71 8.18 -19.14
N SER A 82 -44.36 9.24 -18.64
CA SER A 82 -45.71 9.63 -19.09
C SER A 82 -45.74 10.72 -20.17
N HIS A 83 -44.59 11.05 -20.78
CA HIS A 83 -44.53 11.94 -21.94
C HIS A 83 -44.26 11.17 -23.23
N THR A 84 -45.33 10.95 -23.99
CA THR A 84 -45.36 10.56 -25.40
C THR A 84 -44.57 11.55 -26.26
N TYR A 85 -43.28 11.31 -26.45
CA TYR A 85 -42.52 11.87 -27.56
C TYR A 85 -42.49 10.84 -28.69
N GLU A 86 -43.34 11.03 -29.71
CA GLU A 86 -43.29 10.24 -30.94
C GLU A 86 -41.93 10.45 -31.62
N SER A 87 -41.06 9.46 -31.50
CA SER A 87 -39.82 9.38 -32.27
C SER A 87 -40.15 9.08 -33.74
N PRO A 88 -39.68 9.89 -34.70
CA PRO A 88 -39.94 9.69 -36.13
C PRO A 88 -39.22 8.47 -36.73
N TYR A 89 -38.56 7.65 -35.91
CA TYR A 89 -37.86 6.42 -36.34
C TYR A 89 -38.55 5.11 -35.89
N ALA A 90 -39.76 5.19 -35.29
CA ALA A 90 -40.45 4.01 -34.73
C ALA A 90 -41.27 3.17 -35.73
N ALA A 91 -41.14 3.40 -37.05
CA ALA A 91 -41.88 2.66 -38.07
C ALA A 91 -41.00 1.60 -38.77
N SER A 92 -40.78 0.43 -38.14
CA SER A 92 -40.27 -0.74 -38.89
C SER A 92 -40.45 -2.11 -38.23
N TRP A 93 -40.83 -2.21 -36.96
CA TRP A 93 -40.94 -3.53 -36.30
C TRP A 93 -42.35 -3.75 -35.80
N GLY A 94 -43.26 -3.83 -36.77
CA GLY A 94 -44.61 -4.30 -36.56
C GLY A 94 -44.63 -5.81 -36.28
N ASN A 95 -45.23 -6.11 -35.14
CA ASN A 95 -46.23 -7.16 -34.96
C ASN A 95 -45.77 -8.62 -34.83
N GLY A 96 -45.94 -9.13 -33.60
CA GLY A 96 -46.57 -10.43 -33.40
C GLY A 96 -45.64 -11.56 -32.98
N GLY A 97 -45.63 -11.85 -31.67
CA GLY A 97 -45.49 -13.22 -31.19
C GLY A 97 -44.26 -13.55 -30.35
N GLN A 98 -44.53 -13.79 -29.06
CA GLN A 98 -43.78 -14.60 -28.09
C GLN A 98 -42.52 -13.97 -27.45
N PRO A 99 -42.45 -13.93 -26.10
CA PRO A 99 -41.22 -13.59 -25.40
C PRO A 99 -40.22 -14.75 -25.53
N TYR A 100 -39.13 -14.55 -26.25
CA TYR A 100 -37.98 -15.45 -26.21
C TYR A 100 -37.32 -15.36 -24.83
N ALA A 101 -37.74 -16.23 -23.90
CA ALA A 101 -36.99 -16.53 -22.71
C ALA A 101 -35.66 -17.19 -23.13
N ARG A 102 -34.56 -16.44 -23.09
CA ARG A 102 -33.21 -16.99 -23.26
C ARG A 102 -32.94 -17.97 -22.12
N GLN A 103 -33.05 -19.27 -22.40
CA GLN A 103 -32.48 -20.32 -21.56
C GLN A 103 -30.96 -20.11 -21.48
N ARG A 104 -30.44 -19.90 -20.27
CA ARG A 104 -28.99 -19.95 -20.01
C ARG A 104 -28.57 -21.42 -20.09
N THR A 105 -27.85 -21.78 -21.16
CA THR A 105 -27.16 -23.06 -21.25
C THR A 105 -26.05 -23.11 -20.20
N GLN A 106 -26.11 -24.11 -19.32
CA GLN A 106 -25.00 -24.51 -18.48
C GLN A 106 -23.89 -25.10 -19.37
N SER A 107 -22.71 -24.47 -19.37
CA SER A 107 -21.47 -25.01 -19.92
C SER A 107 -20.41 -24.79 -18.83
N TRP A 108 -19.60 -25.72 -18.36
CA TRP A 108 -19.16 -27.01 -18.90
C TRP A 108 -18.49 -27.74 -17.73
N THR A 109 -19.03 -28.89 -17.30
CA THR A 109 -18.31 -29.85 -16.44
C THR A 109 -17.84 -30.99 -17.33
N GLY A 110 -16.61 -30.92 -17.83
CA GLY A 110 -15.99 -32.03 -18.54
C GLY A 110 -14.98 -32.76 -17.65
N PRO A 111 -14.93 -34.09 -17.70
CA PRO A 111 -14.06 -34.91 -16.87
C PRO A 111 -12.63 -34.95 -17.41
N ALA A 112 -11.69 -35.23 -16.50
CA ALA A 112 -10.29 -35.46 -16.79
C ALA A 112 -10.08 -36.58 -17.81
N GLN A 113 -9.42 -36.26 -18.93
CA GLN A 113 -8.70 -37.23 -19.75
C GLN A 113 -7.37 -36.60 -20.24
N GLN A 114 -6.27 -37.07 -19.66
CA GLN A 114 -5.04 -37.34 -20.41
C GLN A 114 -5.19 -38.70 -21.12
N PRO A 115 -4.31 -39.15 -22.03
CA PRO A 115 -3.19 -38.48 -22.74
C PRO A 115 -3.13 -38.84 -24.25
N HIS A 116 -2.78 -37.94 -25.19
CA HIS A 116 -2.14 -38.35 -26.46
C HIS A 116 -1.23 -37.25 -27.01
N GLY A 117 0.00 -37.63 -27.36
CA GLY A 117 1.05 -36.75 -27.87
C GLY A 117 0.84 -36.33 -29.34
N SER A 118 1.18 -35.08 -29.64
CA SER A 118 1.25 -34.54 -31.00
C SER A 118 2.71 -34.55 -31.51
N PRO A 119 3.00 -35.02 -32.74
CA PRO A 119 4.37 -35.23 -33.21
C PRO A 119 4.93 -34.13 -34.13
N PHE A 120 4.51 -32.86 -34.03
CA PHE A 120 5.10 -31.80 -34.87
C PHE A 120 5.19 -30.46 -34.16
N LEU A 121 6.36 -29.83 -34.34
CA LEU A 121 6.83 -28.51 -33.88
C LEU A 121 7.56 -28.48 -32.53
N ALA A 122 8.87 -28.76 -32.60
CA ALA A 122 9.84 -28.19 -31.67
C ALA A 122 10.05 -26.70 -31.98
N PRO A 123 10.25 -25.87 -30.94
CA PRO A 123 11.48 -25.09 -30.93
C PRO A 123 12.18 -25.05 -29.55
N ALA A 124 13.51 -25.01 -29.63
CA ALA A 124 14.50 -24.50 -28.68
C ALA A 124 14.39 -24.88 -27.19
N GLN A 125 15.37 -25.67 -26.76
CA GLN A 125 15.65 -26.05 -25.38
C GLN A 125 15.71 -24.84 -24.43
N ALA A 126 14.71 -24.69 -23.57
CA ALA A 126 14.86 -23.95 -22.33
C ALA A 126 15.59 -24.85 -21.31
N PRO A 127 16.62 -24.37 -20.59
CA PRO A 127 17.24 -25.14 -19.54
C PRO A 127 16.25 -25.35 -18.39
N ALA A 128 15.88 -26.61 -18.20
CA ALA A 128 15.05 -27.06 -17.09
C ALA A 128 15.76 -26.82 -15.75
N PHE A 129 15.35 -25.77 -15.04
CA PHE A 129 15.75 -25.52 -13.66
C PHE A 129 14.53 -25.45 -12.75
N LEU A 130 13.83 -26.56 -12.55
CA LEU A 130 13.02 -26.78 -11.35
C LEU A 130 12.93 -28.29 -11.08
N HIS A 131 14.01 -28.86 -10.54
CA HIS A 131 13.90 -30.09 -9.75
C HIS A 131 13.35 -29.69 -8.37
N ALA A 132 12.05 -29.90 -8.16
CA ALA A 132 11.48 -29.94 -6.83
C ALA A 132 12.01 -31.18 -6.11
N ASN A 133 13.06 -31.01 -5.31
CA ASN A 133 13.53 -32.04 -4.40
C ASN A 133 12.52 -32.17 -3.25
N SER A 134 11.53 -33.04 -3.43
CA SER A 134 10.70 -33.58 -2.35
C SER A 134 11.55 -34.55 -1.51
N TYR A 135 12.33 -34.02 -0.57
CA TYR A 135 12.91 -34.81 0.52
C TYR A 135 11.97 -34.77 1.73
N THR A 136 10.93 -35.60 1.69
CA THR A 136 10.33 -36.15 2.90
C THR A 136 11.27 -37.22 3.44
N GLY A 137 12.27 -36.80 4.21
CA GLY A 137 13.23 -37.66 4.88
C GLY A 137 13.30 -37.29 6.35
N HIS A 138 12.68 -38.12 7.18
CA HIS A 138 12.88 -38.15 8.62
C HIS A 138 14.36 -38.25 9.00
N GLY A 139 14.73 -37.61 10.11
CA GLY A 139 15.87 -38.03 10.93
C GLY A 139 17.15 -37.22 10.75
N HIS A 140 17.37 -36.26 11.65
CA HIS A 140 18.49 -36.26 12.61
C HIS A 140 18.73 -34.83 13.11
N ARG A 141 18.09 -34.50 14.24
CA ARG A 141 18.57 -33.47 15.15
C ARG A 141 19.96 -33.89 15.63
N ARG A 142 21.02 -33.33 15.05
CA ARG A 142 22.33 -33.29 15.72
C ARG A 142 22.32 -32.08 16.63
N SER A 143 22.12 -32.36 17.92
CA SER A 143 22.46 -31.44 18.99
C SER A 143 23.97 -31.16 18.93
N ASN A 144 24.34 -29.97 18.44
CA ASN A 144 25.69 -29.45 18.64
C ASN A 144 25.79 -28.95 20.09
N SER A 145 25.91 -29.88 21.02
CA SER A 145 26.39 -29.60 22.37
C SER A 145 27.90 -29.40 22.29
N HIS A 146 28.36 -28.31 22.89
CA HIS A 146 29.75 -27.99 23.18
C HIS A 146 30.52 -29.20 23.71
N GLY A 147 31.26 -29.86 22.83
CA GLY A 147 32.29 -30.82 23.17
C GLY A 147 33.53 -30.36 22.44
N ALA A 148 34.51 -29.83 23.17
CA ALA A 148 35.87 -29.74 22.70
C ALA A 148 36.28 -31.14 22.23
N SER A 149 36.20 -31.38 20.92
CA SER A 149 36.79 -32.56 20.30
C SER A 149 38.29 -32.40 20.44
N SER A 150 38.79 -32.91 21.57
CA SER A 150 40.10 -33.51 21.69
C SER A 150 40.31 -34.37 20.46
N LEU A 151 41.04 -33.81 19.50
CA LEU A 151 41.55 -34.59 18.38
C LEU A 151 42.30 -35.79 18.98
N PRO A 152 42.05 -37.01 18.52
CA PRO A 152 42.70 -38.19 19.08
C PRO A 152 44.23 -38.01 19.02
N PRO A 153 44.97 -38.39 20.09
CA PRO A 153 46.40 -38.08 20.27
C PRO A 153 47.35 -38.71 19.24
N TRP A 154 46.82 -39.45 18.27
CA TRP A 154 47.55 -40.09 17.18
C TRP A 154 47.54 -39.29 15.88
N VAL A 155 46.81 -38.15 15.83
CA VAL A 155 46.89 -37.22 14.70
C VAL A 155 48.20 -36.47 14.80
N GLN A 156 49.27 -37.07 14.30
CA GLN A 156 50.55 -36.40 14.18
C GLN A 156 50.40 -35.18 13.27
N PRO A 157 50.88 -33.99 13.67
CA PRO A 157 50.92 -32.83 12.81
C PRO A 157 51.79 -33.17 11.58
N GLN A 158 51.15 -33.36 10.44
CA GLN A 158 51.84 -33.57 9.16
C GLN A 158 52.74 -32.35 8.88
N PRO A 159 54.04 -32.54 8.63
CA PRO A 159 54.95 -31.45 8.27
C PRO A 159 54.49 -30.78 6.98
N GLY A 160 54.21 -29.47 7.10
CA GLY A 160 54.02 -28.48 6.04
C GLY A 160 53.97 -28.97 4.59
N TYR A 161 52.77 -29.36 4.13
CA TYR A 161 52.48 -29.20 2.72
C TYR A 161 52.39 -27.69 2.44
N PRO A 162 53.06 -27.17 1.39
CA PRO A 162 52.87 -25.78 0.99
C PRO A 162 51.37 -25.60 0.75
N ALA A 163 50.78 -24.59 1.40
CA ALA A 163 49.39 -24.22 1.16
C ALA A 163 49.24 -24.01 -0.35
N SER A 164 48.67 -25.02 -1.02
CA SER A 164 48.47 -24.98 -2.45
C SER A 164 47.59 -23.77 -2.70
N ALA A 165 48.17 -22.75 -3.32
CA ALA A 165 47.50 -21.53 -3.72
C ALA A 165 46.53 -21.90 -4.83
N TYR A 166 45.44 -22.56 -4.47
CA TYR A 166 44.33 -22.75 -5.37
C TYR A 166 43.87 -21.35 -5.76
N PRO A 167 43.86 -21.01 -7.06
CA PRO A 167 43.36 -19.73 -7.51
C PRO A 167 41.95 -19.59 -6.93
N ALA A 168 41.72 -18.51 -6.19
CA ALA A 168 40.41 -18.22 -5.62
C ALA A 168 39.40 -18.30 -6.77
N PHE A 169 38.58 -19.36 -6.78
CA PHE A 169 37.50 -19.49 -7.75
C PHE A 169 36.62 -18.26 -7.54
N GLN A 170 36.74 -17.29 -8.44
CA GLN A 170 35.85 -16.15 -8.50
C GLN A 170 34.47 -16.75 -8.76
N GLN A 171 33.60 -16.73 -7.75
CA GLN A 171 32.23 -17.15 -7.96
C GLN A 171 31.64 -16.23 -9.03
N PRO A 172 30.98 -16.78 -10.06
CA PRO A 172 30.33 -15.97 -11.06
C PRO A 172 29.33 -15.05 -10.36
N ALA A 173 29.40 -13.75 -10.65
CA ALA A 173 28.47 -12.78 -10.08
C ALA A 173 27.05 -13.15 -10.52
N TYR A 174 26.26 -13.72 -9.60
CA TYR A 174 24.87 -14.02 -9.88
C TYR A 174 24.12 -12.71 -10.14
N PRO A 175 23.31 -12.61 -11.21
CA PRO A 175 22.54 -11.41 -11.46
C PRO A 175 21.60 -11.18 -10.28
N GLN A 176 21.65 -10.00 -9.68
CA GLN A 176 20.75 -9.63 -8.59
C GLN A 176 19.29 -9.74 -9.08
N GLN A 177 18.50 -10.60 -8.45
CA GLN A 177 17.07 -10.77 -8.70
C GLN A 177 16.27 -9.92 -7.72
N ILE A 178 15.25 -9.23 -8.22
CA ILE A 178 14.30 -8.44 -7.43
C ILE A 178 13.04 -9.29 -7.24
N HIS A 179 12.43 -9.21 -6.05
CA HIS A 179 11.18 -9.90 -5.75
C HIS A 179 10.11 -9.63 -6.83
N PRO A 180 9.30 -10.61 -7.29
CA PRO A 180 8.37 -10.43 -8.41
C PRO A 180 7.39 -9.25 -8.25
N PHE A 181 6.90 -8.96 -7.04
CA PHE A 181 6.03 -7.80 -6.77
C PHE A 181 6.76 -6.45 -6.78
N LEU A 182 8.09 -6.47 -6.70
CA LEU A 182 8.92 -5.28 -6.79
C LEU A 182 9.65 -5.18 -8.11
N ASN A 183 9.52 -6.14 -9.03
CA ASN A 183 10.26 -6.11 -10.29
C ASN A 183 9.61 -5.13 -11.27
N GLY A 184 10.24 -3.97 -11.48
CA GLY A 184 9.76 -2.97 -12.43
C GLY A 184 10.10 -3.27 -13.89
N GLU A 185 10.97 -4.25 -14.17
CA GLU A 185 11.29 -4.68 -15.55
C GLU A 185 10.22 -5.62 -16.10
N ALA A 186 9.64 -6.45 -15.24
CA ALA A 186 8.54 -7.35 -15.54
C ALA A 186 7.44 -7.20 -14.46
N PRO A 187 6.69 -6.08 -14.47
CA PRO A 187 5.71 -5.77 -13.44
C PRO A 187 4.64 -6.86 -13.36
N SER A 188 4.43 -7.39 -12.15
CA SER A 188 3.42 -8.42 -11.92
C SER A 188 2.01 -7.84 -12.15
N PRO A 189 1.19 -8.44 -13.03
CA PRO A 189 -0.17 -7.96 -13.28
C PRO A 189 -1.10 -8.19 -12.08
N ASP A 190 -0.72 -9.11 -11.20
CA ASP A 190 -1.50 -9.49 -10.03
C ASP A 190 -1.22 -8.60 -8.83
N PHE A 191 -0.19 -7.76 -8.85
CA PHE A 191 0.16 -6.91 -7.72
C PHE A 191 -0.40 -5.50 -7.87
N HIS A 192 -1.04 -4.99 -6.81
CA HIS A 192 -1.55 -3.63 -6.76
C HIS A 192 -1.24 -2.99 -5.41
N PHE A 193 -0.51 -1.88 -5.45
CA PHE A 193 -0.22 -1.08 -4.27
C PHE A 193 -0.34 0.40 -4.62
N ASP A 194 -1.43 1.02 -4.15
CA ASP A 194 -1.66 2.46 -4.25
C ASP A 194 -0.98 3.16 -3.06
N MET A 195 0.06 3.93 -3.35
CA MET A 195 0.86 4.61 -2.33
C MET A 195 0.13 5.81 -1.72
N ALA A 196 -0.93 6.33 -2.35
CA ALA A 196 -1.76 7.39 -1.78
C ALA A 196 -2.82 6.86 -0.81
N ALA A 197 -3.18 5.58 -0.90
CA ALA A 197 -4.15 4.95 -0.03
C ALA A 197 -3.55 4.58 1.34
N PRO A 198 -4.39 4.22 2.33
CA PRO A 198 -3.92 3.51 3.53
C PRO A 198 -3.09 2.28 3.16
N PHE A 199 -2.14 1.92 4.02
CA PHE A 199 -1.20 0.82 3.73
C PHE A 199 -1.93 -0.53 3.59
N LEU A 200 -2.22 -0.91 2.36
CA LEU A 200 -2.93 -2.14 2.02
C LEU A 200 -2.41 -2.69 0.68
N PRO A 201 -1.26 -3.39 0.66
CA PRO A 201 -0.80 -4.06 -0.54
C PRO A 201 -1.76 -5.19 -0.91
N LEU A 202 -2.26 -5.17 -2.14
CA LEU A 202 -3.25 -6.10 -2.66
C LEU A 202 -2.64 -7.00 -3.74
N ARG A 203 -3.08 -8.25 -3.74
CA ARG A 203 -2.85 -9.21 -4.83
C ARG A 203 -4.18 -9.59 -5.47
N ARG A 204 -4.28 -9.52 -6.79
CA ARG A 204 -5.42 -10.02 -7.56
C ARG A 204 -5.37 -11.54 -7.61
N VAL A 205 -6.53 -12.17 -7.54
CA VAL A 205 -6.63 -13.62 -7.67
C VAL A 205 -6.54 -13.98 -9.16
N PRO A 206 -5.62 -14.86 -9.60
CA PRO A 206 -5.41 -15.15 -11.03
C PRO A 206 -6.68 -15.59 -11.78
N ASN A 207 -7.56 -16.32 -11.09
CA ASN A 207 -8.80 -16.84 -11.66
C ASN A 207 -10.00 -15.89 -11.49
N ASN A 208 -9.82 -14.76 -10.81
CA ASN A 208 -10.90 -13.82 -10.55
C ASN A 208 -10.38 -12.38 -10.40
N PRO A 209 -10.28 -11.63 -11.51
CA PRO A 209 -9.72 -10.28 -11.51
C PRO A 209 -10.58 -9.28 -10.74
N ALA A 210 -11.86 -9.59 -10.47
CA ALA A 210 -12.74 -8.77 -9.66
C ALA A 210 -12.44 -8.89 -8.16
N HIS A 211 -11.65 -9.89 -7.75
CA HIS A 211 -11.29 -10.12 -6.36
C HIS A 211 -9.81 -9.82 -6.12
N SER A 212 -9.58 -8.90 -5.20
CA SER A 212 -8.27 -8.61 -4.63
C SER A 212 -8.22 -9.06 -3.18
N MET A 213 -7.12 -9.70 -2.79
CA MET A 213 -6.84 -10.07 -1.41
C MET A 213 -5.64 -9.29 -0.88
N PRO A 214 -5.63 -8.87 0.40
CA PRO A 214 -4.43 -8.33 1.03
C PRO A 214 -3.29 -9.36 1.01
N ILE A 215 -2.06 -8.89 0.83
CA ILE A 215 -0.88 -9.76 0.94
C ILE A 215 -0.73 -10.21 2.40
N PRO A 216 -0.64 -11.52 2.68
CA PRO A 216 -0.48 -12.04 4.03
C PRO A 216 0.90 -11.70 4.60
N THR A 217 0.98 -11.52 5.93
CA THR A 217 2.22 -11.21 6.66
C THR A 217 3.44 -12.10 6.31
N PRO A 218 3.34 -13.45 6.21
CA PRO A 218 4.49 -14.27 5.84
C PRO A 218 5.06 -13.96 4.45
N GLU A 219 4.22 -13.51 3.51
CA GLU A 219 4.65 -13.13 2.15
C GLU A 219 5.36 -11.77 2.17
N LEU A 220 4.94 -10.86 3.05
CA LEU A 220 5.65 -9.59 3.30
C LEU A 220 7.04 -9.79 3.94
N GLN A 221 7.28 -10.91 4.64
CA GLN A 221 8.56 -11.22 5.27
C GLN A 221 9.59 -11.84 4.31
N ILE A 222 9.20 -12.16 3.08
CA ILE A 222 10.12 -12.71 2.07
C ILE A 222 11.19 -11.67 1.73
N PRO A 223 12.48 -12.05 1.61
CA PRO A 223 13.54 -11.15 1.17
C PRO A 223 13.20 -10.46 -0.16
N ALA A 224 13.40 -9.15 -0.22
CA ALA A 224 13.10 -8.36 -1.41
C ALA A 224 14.09 -8.59 -2.57
N PHE A 225 15.26 -9.14 -2.27
CA PHE A 225 16.34 -9.35 -3.23
C PHE A 225 17.00 -10.71 -3.04
N HIS A 226 17.54 -11.23 -4.15
CA HIS A 226 18.42 -12.40 -4.16
C HIS A 226 19.68 -12.08 -5.00
N PRO A 227 20.90 -12.06 -4.44
CA PRO A 227 21.21 -12.31 -3.02
C PRO A 227 20.55 -11.31 -2.06
N PRO A 228 20.30 -11.69 -0.79
CA PRO A 228 19.68 -10.81 0.19
C PRO A 228 20.52 -9.56 0.48
N ARG A 229 19.85 -8.43 0.72
CA ARG A 229 20.48 -7.13 0.96
C ARG A 229 20.02 -6.53 2.27
N THR A 230 20.89 -5.82 2.94
CA THR A 230 20.59 -5.18 4.23
C THR A 230 20.36 -3.68 4.10
N ALA A 231 20.87 -3.06 3.03
CA ALA A 231 20.67 -1.64 2.72
C ALA A 231 20.25 -1.41 1.27
N LEU A 232 19.44 -0.38 1.04
CA LEU A 232 18.89 0.02 -0.25
C LEU A 232 18.62 1.53 -0.27
N ARG A 233 18.91 2.19 -1.39
CA ARG A 233 18.49 3.57 -1.67
C ARG A 233 17.53 3.58 -2.86
N ILE A 234 16.32 4.09 -2.66
CA ILE A 234 15.30 4.19 -3.70
C ILE A 234 15.21 5.64 -4.18
N LEU A 235 15.40 5.84 -5.49
CA LEU A 235 15.24 7.13 -6.15
C LEU A 235 13.91 7.18 -6.91
N HIS A 236 13.17 8.27 -6.75
CA HIS A 236 11.96 8.49 -7.54
C HIS A 236 12.24 9.51 -8.66
N PRO A 237 11.91 9.22 -9.93
CA PRO A 237 12.24 10.11 -11.06
C PRO A 237 11.67 11.53 -10.93
N GLN A 238 10.46 11.66 -10.40
CA GLN A 238 9.81 12.96 -10.18
C GLN A 238 10.21 13.62 -8.86
N LEU A 239 10.88 12.89 -7.95
CA LEU A 239 11.24 13.35 -6.61
C LEU A 239 12.70 13.00 -6.28
N PRO A 240 13.68 13.46 -7.07
CA PRO A 240 15.08 13.10 -6.86
C PRO A 240 15.65 13.63 -5.53
N PHE A 241 15.05 14.70 -4.99
CA PHE A 241 15.47 15.36 -3.75
C PHE A 241 15.04 14.63 -2.48
N TRP A 242 14.12 13.65 -2.58
CA TRP A 242 13.64 12.85 -1.46
C TRP A 242 13.91 11.36 -1.68
N PRO A 243 15.19 10.94 -1.67
CA PRO A 243 15.52 9.52 -1.70
C PRO A 243 14.92 8.79 -0.50
N VAL A 244 14.58 7.53 -0.68
CA VAL A 244 14.19 6.64 0.42
C VAL A 244 15.36 5.75 0.75
N ASP A 245 16.03 6.06 1.85
CA ASP A 245 17.16 5.28 2.35
C ASP A 245 16.67 4.24 3.36
N LEU A 246 16.82 2.97 3.00
CA LEU A 246 16.62 1.84 3.89
C LEU A 246 17.99 1.39 4.37
N THR A 247 18.37 1.83 5.57
CA THR A 247 19.53 1.32 6.28
C THR A 247 19.06 0.59 7.54
N PRO A 248 19.65 -0.57 7.88
CA PRO A 248 19.28 -1.25 9.09
C PRO A 248 19.59 -0.34 10.29
N PRO A 249 18.74 -0.32 11.32
CA PRO A 249 19.06 0.44 12.53
C PRO A 249 20.40 -0.04 13.08
N PRO A 250 21.23 0.86 13.65
CA PRO A 250 22.48 0.47 14.25
C PRO A 250 22.20 -0.61 15.31
N PRO A 251 23.02 -1.67 15.37
CA PRO A 251 22.80 -2.75 16.32
C PRO A 251 22.77 -2.16 17.74
N PRO A 252 21.81 -2.56 18.59
CA PRO A 252 21.78 -2.09 19.97
C PRO A 252 23.06 -2.53 20.67
N THR A 253 23.88 -1.58 21.11
CA THR A 253 24.97 -1.82 22.06
C THR A 253 24.36 -2.42 23.34
N PRO A 254 24.83 -3.56 23.89
CA PRO A 254 26.19 -4.11 23.78
C PRO A 254 26.28 -5.46 23.02
N ALA A 255 27.19 -5.50 22.03
CA ALA A 255 28.12 -6.55 21.55
C ALA A 255 27.76 -8.07 21.53
N HIS A 256 26.58 -8.53 21.97
CA HIS A 256 26.35 -9.96 22.21
C HIS A 256 25.47 -10.67 21.18
N ALA A 257 25.00 -9.99 20.14
CA ALA A 257 24.35 -10.65 19.01
C ALA A 257 25.28 -10.64 17.79
N ALA A 258 25.99 -11.75 17.56
CA ALA A 258 26.79 -11.97 16.36
C ALA A 258 25.96 -12.16 15.07
N ALA A 259 24.64 -11.97 15.14
CA ALA A 259 23.77 -12.02 13.98
C ALA A 259 23.87 -10.68 13.24
N GLY A 260 24.35 -10.72 11.99
CA GLY A 260 24.31 -9.55 11.10
C GLY A 260 22.89 -9.00 10.93
N PRO A 261 22.75 -7.75 10.44
CA PRO A 261 21.44 -7.15 10.23
C PRO A 261 20.58 -8.04 9.32
N PRO A 262 19.27 -8.18 9.62
CA PRO A 262 18.39 -8.99 8.80
C PRO A 262 18.29 -8.45 7.37
N PRO A 263 18.05 -9.31 6.37
CA PRO A 263 17.84 -8.85 5.01
C PRO A 263 16.53 -8.05 4.90
N LEU A 264 16.52 -7.07 4.02
CA LEU A 264 15.34 -6.26 3.70
C LEU A 264 14.26 -7.16 3.12
N SER A 265 13.10 -7.16 3.76
CA SER A 265 11.91 -7.86 3.30
C SER A 265 11.10 -7.03 2.32
N LEU A 266 10.16 -7.68 1.61
CA LEU A 266 9.15 -7.00 0.81
C LEU A 266 8.39 -5.94 1.62
N GLY A 267 7.98 -6.30 2.84
CA GLY A 267 7.24 -5.43 3.75
C GLY A 267 8.03 -4.19 4.14
N ASP A 268 9.33 -4.31 4.45
CA ASP A 268 10.18 -3.18 4.82
C ASP A 268 10.22 -2.12 3.72
N ILE A 269 10.35 -2.56 2.46
CA ILE A 269 10.38 -1.67 1.29
C ILE A 269 9.04 -0.95 1.11
N LEU A 270 7.93 -1.70 1.12
CA LEU A 270 6.60 -1.11 0.92
C LEU A 270 6.26 -0.11 2.03
N VAL A 271 6.58 -0.44 3.29
CA VAL A 271 6.35 0.44 4.44
C VAL A 271 7.23 1.68 4.37
N ALA A 272 8.51 1.55 4.01
CA ALA A 272 9.42 2.69 3.86
C ALA A 272 8.94 3.65 2.76
N LEU A 273 8.53 3.12 1.61
CA LEU A 273 7.94 3.91 0.52
C LEU A 273 6.69 4.65 0.98
N HIS A 274 5.75 3.95 1.61
CA HIS A 274 4.51 4.53 2.11
C HIS A 274 4.76 5.66 3.11
N LYS A 275 5.58 5.40 4.13
CA LYS A 275 5.94 6.41 5.15
C LYS A 275 6.62 7.63 4.54
N SER A 276 7.58 7.42 3.64
CA SER A 276 8.29 8.53 2.99
C SER A 276 7.33 9.40 2.17
N LEU A 277 6.47 8.78 1.35
CA LEU A 277 5.53 9.52 0.50
C LEU A 277 4.41 10.21 1.28
N HIS A 278 4.02 9.68 2.44
CA HIS A 278 3.03 10.30 3.33
C HIS A 278 3.60 11.40 4.24
N THR A 279 4.90 11.71 4.11
CA THR A 279 5.52 12.81 4.84
C THR A 279 5.03 14.16 4.29
N ARG A 280 4.68 15.09 5.19
CA ARG A 280 4.31 16.47 4.83
C ARG A 280 5.52 17.19 4.23
N ILE A 281 5.29 18.00 3.20
CA ILE A 281 6.35 18.85 2.64
C ILE A 281 6.57 20.11 3.49
N SER A 282 7.77 20.68 3.42
CA SER A 282 8.06 21.96 4.08
C SER A 282 7.65 23.15 3.21
N HIS A 283 7.51 24.33 3.80
CA HIS A 283 7.29 25.58 3.05
C HIS A 283 8.48 25.91 2.13
N ALA A 284 9.70 25.55 2.53
CA ALA A 284 10.88 25.75 1.70
C ALA A 284 10.77 24.90 0.42
N ASP A 285 10.38 23.63 0.55
CA ASP A 285 10.16 22.73 -0.60
C ASP A 285 9.08 23.30 -1.54
N TRP A 286 7.97 23.80 -0.98
CA TRP A 286 6.90 24.43 -1.77
C TRP A 286 7.39 25.64 -2.56
N ALA A 287 8.20 26.50 -1.93
CA ALA A 287 8.73 27.72 -2.55
C ALA A 287 9.72 27.45 -3.70
N THR A 288 10.26 26.22 -3.82
CA THR A 288 11.11 25.84 -4.96
C THR A 288 10.31 25.46 -6.21
N LEU A 289 8.98 25.32 -6.11
CA LEU A 289 8.15 24.95 -7.25
C LEU A 289 7.95 26.12 -8.20
N ASP A 290 8.01 25.82 -9.50
CA ASP A 290 7.52 26.72 -10.54
C ASP A 290 5.98 26.83 -10.46
N PRO A 291 5.35 27.99 -10.78
CA PRO A 291 3.90 28.16 -10.72
C PRO A 291 3.08 27.07 -11.43
N ALA A 292 3.59 26.52 -12.54
CA ALA A 292 2.89 25.42 -13.23
C ALA A 292 2.91 24.12 -12.42
N ALA A 293 4.04 23.81 -11.77
CA ALA A 293 4.16 22.66 -10.87
C ALA A 293 3.32 22.85 -9.61
N GLU A 294 3.31 24.07 -9.04
CA GLU A 294 2.47 24.43 -7.89
C GLU A 294 0.98 24.17 -8.16
N GLN A 295 0.48 24.60 -9.33
CA GLN A 295 -0.91 24.35 -9.73
C GLN A 295 -1.19 22.85 -9.94
N ALA A 296 -0.23 22.10 -10.50
CA ALA A 296 -0.37 20.67 -10.69
C ALA A 296 -0.44 19.91 -9.35
N VAL A 297 0.44 20.23 -8.41
CA VAL A 297 0.46 19.64 -7.07
C VAL A 297 -0.81 20.04 -6.28
N THR A 298 -1.26 21.29 -6.38
CA THR A 298 -2.51 21.75 -5.76
C THR A 298 -3.71 20.94 -6.25
N ARG A 299 -3.79 20.65 -7.56
CA ARG A 299 -4.85 19.79 -8.11
C ARG A 299 -4.75 18.35 -7.62
N ALA A 300 -3.54 17.79 -7.57
CA ALA A 300 -3.32 16.43 -7.07
C ALA A 300 -3.70 16.30 -5.58
N PHE A 301 -3.34 17.30 -4.76
CA PHE A 301 -3.72 17.41 -3.36
C PHE A 301 -5.24 17.45 -3.18
N ALA A 302 -5.94 18.32 -3.92
CA ALA A 302 -7.40 18.40 -3.88
C ALA A 302 -8.06 17.08 -4.29
N ALA A 303 -7.55 16.42 -5.34
CA ALA A 303 -8.03 15.11 -5.77
C ALA A 303 -7.80 14.03 -4.70
N ARG A 304 -6.65 14.03 -4.02
CA ARG A 304 -6.38 13.11 -2.89
C ARG A 304 -7.38 13.32 -1.75
N CYS A 305 -7.59 14.57 -1.32
CA CYS A 305 -8.55 14.88 -0.25
C CYS A 305 -9.95 14.37 -0.59
N HIS A 306 -10.42 14.62 -1.81
CA HIS A 306 -11.71 14.13 -2.27
C HIS A 306 -11.78 12.59 -2.32
N ASN A 307 -10.75 11.93 -2.85
CA ASN A 307 -10.70 10.48 -2.97
C ASN A 307 -10.63 9.78 -1.60
N GLU A 308 -9.86 10.31 -0.65
CA GLU A 308 -9.81 9.78 0.72
C GLU A 308 -11.17 9.93 1.41
N ALA A 309 -11.84 11.08 1.24
CA ALA A 309 -13.19 11.29 1.76
C ALA A 309 -14.20 10.31 1.15
N ALA A 310 -14.15 10.09 -0.16
CA ALA A 310 -15.04 9.14 -0.85
C ALA A 310 -14.79 7.68 -0.40
N LYS A 311 -13.54 7.29 -0.18
CA LYS A 311 -13.15 5.94 0.27
C LYS A 311 -13.46 5.69 1.75
N SER A 312 -13.73 6.73 2.56
CA SER A 312 -14.00 6.58 3.99
C SER A 312 -15.31 5.86 4.30
N GLY A 313 -16.24 5.77 3.35
CA GLY A 313 -17.58 5.24 3.58
C GLY A 313 -18.48 6.16 4.41
N ALA A 314 -18.04 7.38 4.70
CA ALA A 314 -18.86 8.38 5.39
C ALA A 314 -20.11 8.74 4.55
N PRO A 315 -21.26 9.02 5.21
CA PRO A 315 -22.44 9.48 4.51
C PRO A 315 -22.20 10.85 3.85
N MET A 316 -22.96 11.18 2.81
CA MET A 316 -22.76 12.38 1.99
C MET A 316 -22.68 13.69 2.80
N HIS A 317 -23.45 13.82 3.88
CA HIS A 317 -23.43 15.01 4.75
C HIS A 317 -22.15 15.13 5.59
N ALA A 318 -21.48 14.02 5.90
CA ALA A 318 -20.24 13.98 6.69
C ALA A 318 -18.98 13.95 5.81
N MET A 319 -19.12 13.80 4.48
CA MET A 319 -18.00 13.76 3.54
C MET A 319 -17.17 15.07 3.58
N SER A 320 -17.84 16.21 3.80
CA SER A 320 -17.17 17.51 3.96
C SER A 320 -16.23 17.53 5.17
N ASP A 321 -16.66 16.97 6.31
CA ASP A 321 -15.85 16.93 7.54
C ASP A 321 -14.62 16.04 7.37
N VAL A 322 -14.78 14.89 6.71
CA VAL A 322 -13.65 14.01 6.36
C VAL A 322 -12.69 14.71 5.42
N GLU A 323 -13.19 15.40 4.40
CA GLU A 323 -12.35 16.15 3.47
C GLU A 323 -11.59 17.28 4.18
N HIS A 324 -12.24 18.03 5.08
CA HIS A 324 -11.58 19.03 5.92
C HIS A 324 -10.49 18.42 6.82
N ALA A 325 -10.76 17.25 7.42
CA ALA A 325 -9.77 16.52 8.21
C ALA A 325 -8.57 16.11 7.37
N VAL A 326 -8.77 15.61 6.14
CA VAL A 326 -7.65 15.26 5.23
C VAL A 326 -6.89 16.50 4.78
N ARG A 327 -7.59 17.59 4.45
CA ARG A 327 -6.97 18.87 4.06
C ARG A 327 -6.11 19.45 5.18
N SER A 328 -6.50 19.27 6.45
CA SER A 328 -5.71 19.72 7.61
C SER A 328 -4.35 19.01 7.71
N GLN A 329 -4.18 17.87 7.02
CA GLN A 329 -2.89 17.17 6.95
C GLN A 329 -1.90 17.86 6.00
N GLY A 330 -2.34 18.84 5.22
CA GLY A 330 -1.50 19.56 4.27
C GLY A 330 -1.04 18.71 3.08
N VAL A 331 -0.20 19.32 2.25
CA VAL A 331 0.40 18.68 1.08
C VAL A 331 1.45 17.67 1.52
N LYS A 332 1.39 16.49 0.92
CA LYS A 332 2.33 15.37 1.17
C LYS A 332 3.19 15.13 -0.06
N ARG A 333 4.33 14.46 0.10
CA ARG A 333 5.22 14.11 -1.02
C ARG A 333 4.50 13.27 -2.09
N VAL A 334 3.51 12.45 -1.73
CA VAL A 334 2.69 11.70 -2.68
C VAL A 334 1.92 12.59 -3.67
N ASP A 335 1.59 13.83 -3.30
CA ASP A 335 0.85 14.76 -4.16
C ASP A 335 1.72 15.23 -5.35
N PHE A 336 3.05 15.16 -5.23
CA PHE A 336 3.99 15.45 -6.32
C PHE A 336 4.05 14.35 -7.38
N LEU A 337 3.43 13.18 -7.12
CA LEU A 337 3.30 12.13 -8.12
C LEU A 337 2.22 12.43 -9.17
N LEU A 338 1.46 13.52 -8.98
CA LEU A 338 0.44 14.01 -9.92
C LEU A 338 -0.58 12.92 -10.31
N GLY A 339 -0.95 12.07 -9.36
CA GLY A 339 -1.89 10.96 -9.56
C GLY A 339 -1.25 9.64 -9.98
N ARG A 340 0.06 9.59 -10.26
CA ARG A 340 0.80 8.34 -10.54
C ARG A 340 1.22 7.64 -9.26
N THR A 341 0.22 7.21 -8.47
CA THR A 341 0.44 6.73 -7.11
C THR A 341 0.54 5.20 -7.03
N VAL A 342 0.32 4.48 -8.13
CA VAL A 342 0.38 3.02 -8.15
C VAL A 342 1.81 2.56 -8.37
N LEU A 343 2.34 1.74 -7.45
CA LEU A 343 3.65 1.11 -7.58
C LEU A 343 3.62 0.10 -8.74
N ARG A 344 4.51 0.28 -9.73
CA ARG A 344 4.77 -0.72 -10.77
C ARG A 344 5.98 -1.60 -10.47
N GLY A 345 6.92 -1.08 -9.69
CA GLY A 345 8.08 -1.83 -9.22
C GLY A 345 9.31 -0.95 -9.10
N LEU A 346 10.45 -1.62 -8.98
CA LEU A 346 11.79 -1.08 -8.82
C LEU A 346 12.65 -1.60 -9.97
N VAL A 347 13.44 -0.71 -10.57
CA VAL A 347 14.40 -1.03 -11.63
C VAL A 347 15.79 -0.65 -11.14
N LYS A 348 16.82 -1.43 -11.47
CA LYS A 348 18.20 -1.07 -11.11
C LYS A 348 18.57 0.25 -11.75
N HIS A 349 19.23 1.13 -11.01
CA HIS A 349 19.73 2.36 -11.60
C HIS A 349 20.92 2.05 -12.51
N PRO A 350 20.94 2.52 -13.77
CA PRO A 350 22.01 2.21 -14.71
C PRO A 350 23.32 2.85 -14.24
N GLY A 351 24.39 2.05 -14.17
CA GLY A 351 25.74 2.51 -13.83
C GLY A 351 25.97 2.86 -12.36
N ASP A 352 24.99 2.65 -11.47
CA ASP A 352 25.16 2.91 -10.05
C ASP A 352 25.74 1.69 -9.30
N PRO A 353 26.48 1.92 -8.21
CA PRO A 353 26.98 0.84 -7.36
C PRO A 353 25.81 0.05 -6.77
N GLU A 354 26.09 -1.20 -6.40
CA GLU A 354 25.13 -2.11 -5.79
C GLU A 354 24.36 -1.43 -4.66
N GLY A 355 23.12 -0.96 -4.89
CA GLY A 355 22.36 -0.27 -3.82
C GLY A 355 21.31 0.71 -4.26
N VAL A 356 21.44 1.23 -5.48
CA VAL A 356 20.50 2.24 -5.95
C VAL A 356 19.49 1.62 -6.90
N VAL A 357 18.21 1.81 -6.59
CA VAL A 357 17.10 1.40 -7.44
C VAL A 357 16.20 2.60 -7.73
N ARG A 358 15.59 2.59 -8.90
CA ARG A 358 14.64 3.59 -9.35
C ARG A 358 13.22 3.08 -9.20
N LEU A 359 12.38 3.85 -8.53
CA LEU A 359 10.95 3.59 -8.38
C LEU A 359 10.21 3.88 -9.70
N VAL A 360 9.39 2.93 -10.13
CA VAL A 360 8.50 3.05 -11.29
C VAL A 360 7.06 3.11 -10.81
N THR A 361 6.33 4.14 -11.25
CA THR A 361 4.94 4.39 -10.90
C THR A 361 4.05 4.47 -12.14
N ALA A 362 2.75 4.29 -11.96
CA ALA A 362 1.74 4.49 -13.00
C ALA A 362 0.54 5.28 -12.51
#